data_AF-A0A258W878-F1
#
_entry.id   AF-A0A258W878-F1
#
_cell.length_a   1.000
_cell.length_b   1.000
_cell.length_c   1.000
_cell.angle_alpha   90.00
_cell.angle_beta   90.00
_cell.angle_gamma   90.00
#
_symmetry.space_group_name_H-M   'P 1'
#
loop_
_entity.id
_entity.type
_entity.pdbx_description
1 polymer ?
#
loop_
_entity_poly.entity_id
_entity_poly.type
_entity_poly.pdbx_seq_one_letter_code
_entity_poly.pdbx_strand_id
1 'polypeptide(L)'
;MLPLTVISEQKKIPYYDSYISKVEDGQYITVFAKPALNWRYCDKIVDPKTKKEVCKDAVGWLDRESRVRVTGKPETHRLQDTISGEMIDEEYVPIEYFYARLDNKGELVTNMGKGYIEKYNISDKPMETFYGEKGKPQEPPVSVIPPTKAPTPRKSEKDCSATASSAQMKGLEGVCRLMVEAIENLGVNDTAKLLNEVVGFCATSPPTKYPNKFPEGNVYDTFVYSRLKKKKVPPIKNEDKKYITMADVASVDVLARTLYGEMAQCYRYGLEYPMTVAKIIKNRASDEGKPYRAIFIQGPHNSNKTDLMKVATTPSQFSMWQKTANTADGKVGYNGPLHHGLCPPRELGKPFYRNKSASKFENDIWVNTMRIATEAVLFPKQFEKRTKNVTDFHYTSNLSQYKGTDKLPSGAAFIEKMTHVKPTVEGRKVNYNRCLEVWKM
;
A
#
# COMPACT_ATOMS: atom_id res chain seq x y z
N MET A 1 49.71 -42.59 8.07
CA MET A 1 49.12 -41.64 7.11
C MET A 1 47.89 -42.30 6.50
N LEU A 2 46.70 -41.83 6.86
CA LEU A 2 45.44 -42.21 6.23
C LEU A 2 44.99 -41.02 5.36
N PRO A 3 44.53 -41.23 4.12
CA PRO A 3 44.04 -40.13 3.29
C PRO A 3 42.65 -39.69 3.79
N LEU A 4 42.52 -38.39 4.05
CA LEU A 4 41.23 -37.73 4.27
C LEU A 4 40.50 -37.64 2.93
N THR A 5 39.51 -38.50 2.73
CA THR A 5 38.54 -38.40 1.64
C THR A 5 37.62 -37.21 1.92
N VAL A 6 37.92 -36.06 1.31
CA VAL A 6 37.01 -34.91 1.31
C VAL A 6 35.90 -35.19 0.30
N ILE A 7 34.80 -35.77 0.77
CA ILE A 7 33.54 -35.82 0.02
C ILE A 7 32.91 -34.44 0.13
N SER A 8 33.27 -33.54 -0.79
CA SER A 8 32.53 -32.31 -1.03
C SER A 8 31.39 -32.62 -2.00
N GLU A 9 30.24 -33.06 -1.46
CA GLU A 9 29.00 -32.96 -2.22
C GLU A 9 28.67 -31.47 -2.38
N GLN A 10 29.11 -30.90 -3.50
CA GLN A 10 28.60 -29.62 -3.97
C GLN A 10 27.10 -29.79 -4.20
N LYS A 11 26.27 -29.41 -3.22
CA LYS A 11 24.84 -29.21 -3.44
C LYS A 11 24.70 -28.23 -4.60
N LYS A 12 24.31 -28.74 -5.77
CA LYS A 12 23.94 -27.91 -6.94
C LYS A 12 22.94 -26.87 -6.47
N ILE A 13 23.37 -25.61 -6.49
CA ILE A 13 22.49 -24.49 -6.13
C ILE A 13 21.42 -24.42 -7.23
N PRO A 14 20.13 -24.51 -6.87
CA PRO A 14 19.05 -24.49 -7.85
C PRO A 14 19.04 -23.16 -8.62
N TYR A 15 18.72 -23.25 -9.92
CA TYR A 15 18.55 -22.08 -10.79
C TYR A 15 17.26 -21.33 -10.43
N TYR A 16 17.37 -20.07 -10.02
CA TYR A 16 16.23 -19.22 -9.68
C TYR A 16 15.95 -18.29 -10.87
N ASP A 17 14.75 -18.38 -11.43
CA ASP A 17 14.36 -17.75 -12.71
C ASP A 17 13.14 -16.83 -12.61
N SER A 18 12.58 -16.70 -11.40
CA SER A 18 11.34 -16.00 -11.14
C SER A 18 11.55 -14.80 -10.21
N TYR A 19 10.81 -13.72 -10.45
CA TYR A 19 10.92 -12.46 -9.71
C TYR A 19 9.65 -12.19 -8.89
N ILE A 20 9.82 -11.57 -7.72
CA ILE A 20 8.71 -11.01 -6.93
C ILE A 20 8.33 -9.63 -7.49
N SER A 21 7.09 -9.50 -7.97
CA SER A 21 6.69 -8.40 -8.86
C SER A 21 5.72 -7.38 -8.26
N LYS A 22 5.02 -7.72 -7.16
CA LYS A 22 3.96 -6.90 -6.55
C LYS A 22 4.33 -6.28 -5.20
N VAL A 23 5.62 -6.25 -4.88
CA VAL A 23 6.17 -5.74 -3.62
C VAL A 23 6.95 -4.47 -3.88
N GLU A 24 6.81 -3.46 -3.01
CA GLU A 24 7.63 -2.24 -3.02
C GLU A 24 8.85 -2.37 -2.09
N ASP A 25 9.79 -1.43 -2.18
CA ASP A 25 10.98 -1.44 -1.31
C ASP A 25 10.62 -1.42 0.18
N GLY A 26 11.30 -2.28 0.95
CA GLY A 26 11.07 -2.48 2.38
C GLY A 26 9.79 -3.28 2.73
N GLN A 27 9.11 -3.84 1.73
CA GLN A 27 7.94 -4.71 1.92
C GLN A 27 8.30 -6.18 1.65
N TYR A 28 7.46 -7.09 2.14
CA TYR A 28 7.63 -8.53 1.88
C TYR A 28 6.27 -9.22 1.79
N ILE A 29 6.24 -10.35 1.08
CA ILE A 29 5.14 -11.30 1.04
C ILE A 29 5.49 -12.50 1.91
N THR A 30 4.51 -13.03 2.62
CA THR A 30 4.70 -14.25 3.44
C THR A 30 4.46 -15.48 2.59
N VAL A 31 5.37 -16.43 2.65
CA VAL A 31 5.23 -17.76 2.03
C VAL A 31 4.71 -18.71 3.09
N PHE A 32 3.71 -19.51 2.72
CA PHE A 32 3.09 -20.47 3.62
C PHE A 32 3.44 -21.91 3.24
N ALA A 33 3.44 -22.80 4.23
CA ALA A 33 3.69 -24.24 4.03
C ALA A 33 2.59 -24.92 3.19
N LYS A 34 1.38 -24.34 3.16
CA LYS A 34 0.22 -24.81 2.41
C LYS A 34 -0.41 -23.63 1.64
N PRO A 35 -1.05 -23.89 0.48
CA PRO A 35 -1.79 -22.86 -0.24
C PRO A 35 -3.02 -22.41 0.56
N ALA A 36 -3.62 -21.28 0.17
CA ALA A 36 -4.82 -20.69 0.78
C ALA A 36 -4.69 -20.28 2.27
N LEU A 37 -3.51 -20.40 2.88
CA LEU A 37 -3.24 -19.86 4.22
C LEU A 37 -2.88 -18.38 4.16
N ASN A 38 -3.22 -17.66 5.23
CA ASN A 38 -2.81 -16.29 5.44
C ASN A 38 -2.74 -15.94 6.93
N TRP A 39 -2.23 -14.75 7.26
CA TRP A 39 -2.07 -14.27 8.64
C TRP A 39 -3.35 -14.23 9.48
N ARG A 40 -4.53 -14.25 8.86
CA ARG A 40 -5.82 -14.24 9.55
C ARG A 40 -6.25 -15.64 9.98
N TYR A 41 -6.01 -16.64 9.13
CA TYR A 41 -6.56 -17.99 9.31
C TYR A 41 -5.51 -19.07 9.61
N CYS A 42 -4.25 -18.69 9.76
CA CYS A 42 -3.24 -19.65 10.16
C CYS A 42 -3.19 -19.86 11.67
N ASP A 43 -2.61 -21.01 12.05
CA ASP A 43 -2.38 -21.35 13.45
C ASP A 43 -1.35 -20.40 14.05
N LYS A 44 -1.77 -19.60 15.02
CA LYS A 44 -0.89 -18.66 15.71
C LYS A 44 -0.19 -19.32 16.89
N ILE A 45 1.11 -19.10 17.01
CA ILE A 45 1.90 -19.46 18.19
C ILE A 45 2.55 -18.19 18.73
N VAL A 46 2.74 -18.13 20.05
CA VAL A 46 3.46 -17.02 20.68
C VAL A 46 4.94 -17.35 20.68
N ASP A 47 5.75 -16.55 19.99
CA ASP A 47 7.20 -16.70 20.03
C ASP A 47 7.69 -16.48 21.47
N PRO A 48 8.34 -17.47 22.10
CA PRO A 48 8.74 -17.38 23.49
C PRO A 48 9.78 -16.28 23.75
N LYS A 49 10.57 -15.89 22.74
CA LYS A 49 11.61 -14.84 22.83
C LYS A 49 11.00 -13.45 22.67
N THR A 50 10.19 -13.25 21.64
CA THR A 50 9.67 -11.91 21.30
C THR A 50 8.31 -11.61 21.94
N LYS A 51 7.63 -12.64 22.48
CA LYS A 51 6.24 -12.61 22.96
C LYS A 51 5.24 -12.14 21.90
N LYS A 52 5.62 -12.17 20.62
CA LYS A 52 4.76 -11.80 19.49
C LYS A 52 4.05 -13.03 18.95
N GLU A 53 2.82 -12.86 18.50
CA GLU A 53 2.12 -13.88 17.71
C GLU A 53 2.83 -14.04 16.37
N VAL A 54 3.20 -15.27 16.04
CA VAL A 54 3.72 -15.67 14.73
C VAL A 54 2.83 -16.76 14.16
N CYS A 55 2.78 -16.81 12.83
CA CYS A 55 2.03 -17.83 12.11
C CYS A 55 2.88 -19.11 12.00
N LYS A 56 2.39 -20.23 12.51
CA LYS A 56 3.10 -21.52 12.51
C LYS A 56 3.43 -22.00 11.10
N ASP A 57 2.52 -21.76 10.16
CA ASP A 57 2.66 -22.16 8.76
C ASP A 57 3.41 -21.15 7.89
N ALA A 58 3.80 -19.99 8.44
CA ALA A 58 4.63 -19.03 7.72
C ALA A 58 6.08 -19.54 7.68
N VAL A 59 6.53 -19.89 6.48
CA VAL A 59 7.86 -20.50 6.28
C VAL A 59 8.88 -19.50 5.78
N GLY A 60 8.46 -18.43 5.10
CA GLY A 60 9.37 -17.43 4.54
C GLY A 60 8.74 -16.05 4.39
N TRP A 61 9.57 -15.03 4.20
CA TRP A 61 9.16 -13.64 3.95
C TRP A 61 9.97 -13.10 2.78
N LEU A 62 9.38 -13.11 1.59
CA LEU A 62 10.06 -12.75 0.35
C LEU A 62 9.84 -11.28 0.04
N ASP A 63 10.94 -10.57 -0.13
CA ASP A 63 10.99 -9.24 -0.72
C ASP A 63 11.35 -9.33 -2.21
N ARG A 64 11.70 -8.21 -2.81
CA ARG A 64 12.07 -8.11 -4.22
C ARG A 64 13.44 -8.70 -4.52
N GLU A 65 14.35 -8.72 -3.55
CA GLU A 65 15.71 -9.24 -3.70
C GLU A 65 15.76 -10.76 -3.50
N SER A 66 14.65 -11.33 -3.05
CA SER A 66 14.47 -12.76 -2.86
C SER A 66 14.53 -13.51 -4.19
N ARG A 67 15.21 -14.65 -4.15
CA ARG A 67 15.40 -15.57 -5.27
C ARG A 67 14.31 -16.61 -5.25
N VAL A 68 13.59 -16.79 -6.35
CA VAL A 68 12.45 -17.71 -6.42
C VAL A 68 12.54 -18.62 -7.63
N ARG A 69 12.16 -19.88 -7.43
CA ARG A 69 12.02 -20.90 -8.47
C ARG A 69 10.65 -21.53 -8.32
N VAL A 70 9.85 -21.47 -9.38
CA VAL A 70 8.57 -22.19 -9.43
C VAL A 70 8.85 -23.67 -9.62
N THR A 71 8.39 -24.52 -8.70
CA THR A 71 8.70 -25.96 -8.70
C THR A 71 7.55 -26.85 -9.19
N GLY A 72 6.41 -26.26 -9.54
CA GLY A 72 5.22 -27.01 -9.93
C GLY A 72 4.17 -26.15 -10.62
N LYS A 73 3.09 -26.79 -11.07
CA LYS A 73 1.99 -26.11 -11.76
C LYS A 73 1.15 -25.27 -10.78
N PRO A 74 0.50 -24.19 -11.24
CA PRO A 74 -0.46 -23.46 -10.45
C PRO A 74 -1.63 -24.35 -10.01
N GLU A 75 -2.12 -24.13 -8.79
CA GLU A 75 -3.28 -24.77 -8.21
C GLU A 75 -4.29 -23.71 -7.77
N THR A 76 -5.56 -23.88 -8.13
CA THR A 76 -6.63 -22.98 -7.69
C THR A 76 -7.19 -23.45 -6.35
N HIS A 77 -7.19 -22.55 -5.37
CA HIS A 77 -7.70 -22.82 -4.03
C HIS A 77 -8.74 -21.79 -3.62
N ARG A 78 -9.80 -22.26 -2.94
CA ARG A 78 -10.86 -21.41 -2.41
C ARG A 78 -10.51 -20.98 -0.98
N LEU A 79 -10.44 -19.68 -0.74
CA LEU A 79 -10.12 -19.11 0.57
C LEU A 79 -11.04 -17.94 0.93
N GLN A 80 -11.07 -17.57 2.21
CA GLN A 80 -11.76 -16.38 2.65
C GLN A 80 -10.83 -15.16 2.52
N ASP A 81 -11.27 -14.12 1.82
CA ASP A 81 -10.54 -12.87 1.69
C ASP A 81 -10.36 -12.22 3.06
N THR A 82 -9.12 -11.87 3.40
CA THR A 82 -8.84 -11.34 4.73
C THR A 82 -9.48 -9.98 4.98
N ILE A 83 -9.77 -9.19 3.95
CA ILE A 83 -10.25 -7.81 4.06
C ILE A 83 -11.77 -7.77 3.92
N SER A 84 -12.34 -8.32 2.85
CA SER A 84 -13.80 -8.34 2.63
C SER A 84 -14.52 -9.45 3.37
N GLY A 85 -13.84 -10.57 3.69
CA GLY A 85 -14.46 -11.75 4.28
C GLY A 85 -15.22 -12.63 3.29
N GLU A 86 -15.21 -12.31 2.00
CA GLU A 86 -15.85 -13.11 0.95
C GLU A 86 -15.03 -14.36 0.62
N MET A 87 -15.69 -15.43 0.16
CA MET A 87 -14.97 -16.58 -0.39
C MET A 87 -14.51 -16.28 -1.81
N ILE A 88 -13.25 -16.56 -2.11
CA ILE A 88 -12.59 -16.26 -3.37
C ILE A 88 -11.78 -17.46 -3.86
N ASP A 89 -11.65 -17.60 -5.17
CA ASP A 89 -10.72 -18.56 -5.77
C ASP A 89 -9.44 -17.81 -6.17
N GLU A 90 -8.28 -18.35 -5.79
CA GLU A 90 -6.98 -17.79 -6.12
C GLU A 90 -6.02 -18.89 -6.58
N GLU A 91 -5.16 -18.57 -7.54
CA GLU A 91 -4.10 -19.48 -8.01
C GLU A 91 -2.85 -19.35 -7.13
N TYR A 92 -2.36 -20.46 -6.60
CA TYR A 92 -1.10 -20.58 -5.87
C TYR A 92 -0.10 -21.39 -6.68
N VAL A 93 1.18 -21.05 -6.55
CA VAL A 93 2.28 -21.82 -7.14
C VAL A 93 3.21 -22.34 -6.04
N PRO A 94 3.63 -23.62 -6.09
CA PRO A 94 4.68 -24.12 -5.22
C PRO A 94 6.02 -23.54 -5.66
N ILE A 95 6.78 -23.04 -4.70
CA ILE A 95 8.06 -22.38 -4.93
C ILE A 95 9.15 -22.94 -4.01
N GLU A 96 10.38 -22.87 -4.51
CA GLU A 96 11.59 -22.82 -3.71
C GLU A 96 12.11 -21.40 -3.66
N TYR A 97 12.57 -20.96 -2.49
CA TYR A 97 13.05 -19.60 -2.31
C TYR A 97 14.35 -19.54 -1.53
N PHE A 98 15.07 -18.43 -1.72
CA PHE A 98 16.18 -17.99 -0.90
C PHE A 98 16.09 -16.49 -0.70
N TYR A 99 16.35 -16.03 0.53
CA TYR A 99 16.56 -14.60 0.79
C TYR A 99 17.67 -14.42 1.84
N ALA A 100 18.33 -13.26 1.76
CA ALA A 100 19.35 -12.82 2.69
C ALA A 100 18.99 -11.40 3.13
N ARG A 101 18.87 -11.16 4.44
CA ARG A 101 18.46 -9.86 4.98
C ARG A 101 19.21 -9.54 6.25
N LEU A 102 19.38 -8.26 6.54
CA LEU A 102 19.83 -7.82 7.85
C LEU A 102 18.65 -7.86 8.82
N ASP A 103 18.85 -8.45 9.99
CA ASP A 103 17.87 -8.37 11.07
C ASP A 103 17.92 -7.01 11.80
N ASN A 104 17.13 -6.86 12.87
CA ASN A 104 17.10 -5.61 13.65
C ASN A 104 18.42 -5.28 14.36
N LYS A 105 19.38 -6.22 14.41
CA LYS A 105 20.72 -6.03 14.97
C LYS A 105 21.77 -5.80 13.89
N GLY A 106 21.38 -5.80 12.62
CA GLY A 106 22.30 -5.71 11.49
C GLY A 106 23.00 -7.03 11.18
N GLU A 107 22.53 -8.16 11.71
CA GLU A 107 23.09 -9.48 11.41
C GLU A 107 22.49 -10.03 10.12
N LEU A 108 23.33 -10.60 9.26
CA LEU A 108 22.87 -11.24 8.03
C LEU A 108 22.15 -12.56 8.35
N VAL A 109 20.84 -12.57 8.14
CA VAL A 109 19.98 -13.74 8.23
C VAL A 109 19.65 -14.23 6.83
N THR A 110 20.09 -15.45 6.53
CA THR A 110 19.72 -16.16 5.31
C THR A 110 18.65 -17.21 5.59
N ASN A 111 17.71 -17.40 4.69
CA ASN A 111 16.73 -18.48 4.77
C ASN A 111 16.50 -19.07 3.38
N MET A 112 16.39 -20.40 3.33
CA MET A 112 16.06 -21.16 2.14
C MET A 112 14.97 -22.17 2.50
N GLY A 113 13.94 -22.26 1.68
CA GLY A 113 12.82 -23.14 1.98
C GLY A 113 11.93 -23.41 0.78
N LYS A 114 10.83 -24.13 1.07
CA LYS A 114 9.76 -24.46 0.14
C LYS A 114 8.44 -23.96 0.69
N GLY A 115 7.51 -23.60 -0.18
CA GLY A 115 6.15 -23.27 0.21
C GLY A 115 5.31 -22.83 -0.97
N TYR A 116 4.22 -22.14 -0.68
CA TYR A 116 3.25 -21.68 -1.65
C TYR A 116 3.11 -20.16 -1.57
N ILE A 117 2.96 -19.54 -2.74
CA ILE A 117 2.68 -18.11 -2.89
C ILE A 117 1.62 -17.92 -3.98
N GLU A 118 0.87 -16.84 -3.93
CA GLU A 118 -0.08 -16.49 -4.98
C GLU A 118 0.64 -16.22 -6.31
N LYS A 119 0.12 -16.80 -7.39
CA LYS A 119 0.73 -16.74 -8.73
C LYS A 119 0.94 -15.32 -9.23
N TYR A 120 0.03 -14.40 -8.91
CA TYR A 120 0.13 -13.00 -9.36
C TYR A 120 1.31 -12.24 -8.73
N ASN A 121 1.94 -12.77 -7.68
CA ASN A 121 3.14 -12.20 -7.09
C ASN A 121 4.42 -12.57 -7.86
N ILE A 122 4.36 -13.61 -8.70
CA ILE A 122 5.48 -14.11 -9.49
C ILE A 122 5.47 -13.52 -10.91
N SER A 123 6.64 -13.16 -11.42
CA SER A 123 6.84 -12.73 -12.80
C SER A 123 8.11 -13.32 -13.39
N ASP A 124 8.09 -13.56 -14.70
CA ASP A 124 9.27 -13.99 -15.48
C ASP A 124 10.21 -12.82 -15.79
N LYS A 125 9.80 -11.59 -15.49
CA LYS A 125 10.59 -10.38 -15.75
C LYS A 125 10.74 -9.56 -14.47
N PRO A 126 11.91 -8.93 -14.26
CA PRO A 126 12.02 -7.93 -13.22
C PRO A 126 11.05 -6.79 -13.55
N MET A 127 10.21 -6.45 -12.59
CA MET A 127 9.38 -5.24 -12.66
C MET A 127 10.08 -4.17 -11.84
N GLU A 128 10.02 -2.89 -12.18
CA GLU A 128 10.57 -1.86 -11.28
C GLU A 128 9.70 -1.71 -10.02
N THR A 129 10.11 -0.92 -9.04
CA THR A 129 9.22 -0.40 -7.98
C THR A 129 8.53 0.87 -8.44
N PHE A 130 7.33 1.16 -7.92
CA PHE A 130 6.76 2.49 -8.12
C PHE A 130 7.53 3.57 -7.35
N TYR A 131 7.96 3.27 -6.12
CA TYR A 131 8.54 4.28 -5.22
C TYR A 131 10.01 4.05 -4.83
N GLY A 132 10.68 3.09 -5.45
CA GLY A 132 12.11 2.83 -5.22
C GLY A 132 13.05 3.66 -6.08
N GLU A 133 14.34 3.52 -5.81
CA GLU A 133 15.40 4.23 -6.54
C GLU A 133 15.48 3.72 -7.99
N LYS A 134 15.22 4.62 -8.96
CA LYS A 134 15.29 4.28 -10.39
C LYS A 134 16.72 3.93 -10.80
N GLY A 135 16.87 2.87 -11.59
CA GLY A 135 18.15 2.51 -12.22
C GLY A 135 19.04 1.55 -11.44
N LYS A 136 18.58 0.97 -10.33
CA LYS A 136 19.20 -0.24 -9.78
C LYS A 136 18.68 -1.46 -10.54
N PRO A 137 19.51 -2.17 -11.32
CA PRO A 137 19.09 -3.41 -11.95
C PRO A 137 18.66 -4.38 -10.86
N GLN A 138 17.44 -4.90 -10.95
CA GLN A 138 17.06 -6.08 -10.19
C GLN A 138 17.73 -7.25 -10.92
N GLU A 139 18.98 -7.54 -10.55
CA GLU A 139 19.71 -8.64 -11.16
C GLU A 139 18.99 -9.96 -10.84
N PRO A 140 18.68 -10.81 -11.83
CA PRO A 140 18.44 -12.21 -11.53
C PRO A 140 19.65 -12.73 -10.75
N PRO A 141 19.44 -13.60 -9.76
CA PRO A 141 20.55 -14.13 -9.01
C PRO A 141 21.54 -14.87 -9.91
N VAL A 142 22.78 -14.37 -9.91
CA VAL A 142 23.93 -15.01 -10.57
C VAL A 142 24.07 -16.45 -10.05
N SER A 143 24.27 -17.42 -10.95
CA SER A 143 24.70 -18.77 -10.58
C SER A 143 26.02 -18.66 -9.83
N VAL A 144 26.06 -19.08 -8.57
CA VAL A 144 27.20 -18.83 -7.69
C VAL A 144 28.50 -19.33 -8.32
N ILE A 145 29.42 -18.40 -8.61
CA ILE A 145 30.82 -18.69 -8.90
C ILE A 145 31.50 -18.95 -7.55
N PRO A 146 32.33 -20.01 -7.40
CA PRO A 146 33.02 -20.31 -6.14
C PRO A 146 33.90 -19.14 -5.65
N PRO A 147 34.11 -19.02 -4.33
CA PRO A 147 34.78 -17.88 -3.73
C PRO A 147 36.23 -17.79 -4.22
N THR A 148 36.55 -16.70 -4.92
CA THR A 148 37.93 -16.32 -5.17
C THR A 148 38.42 -15.50 -3.97
N LYS A 149 39.64 -15.82 -3.50
CA LYS A 149 40.28 -15.36 -2.25
C LYS A 149 40.03 -13.88 -1.92
N ALA A 150 39.75 -13.64 -0.63
CA ALA A 150 39.49 -12.32 -0.05
C ALA A 150 40.64 -11.31 -0.31
N PRO A 151 40.32 -10.04 -0.63
CA PRO A 151 41.30 -8.96 -0.57
C PRO A 151 41.61 -8.58 0.88
N THR A 152 42.87 -8.25 1.11
CA THR A 152 43.47 -7.87 2.40
C THR A 152 42.90 -6.53 2.92
N PRO A 153 42.79 -6.30 4.24
CA PRO A 153 42.24 -5.07 4.81
C PRO A 153 43.19 -3.88 4.62
N ARG A 154 42.69 -2.73 4.17
CA ARG A 154 43.39 -1.44 4.25
C ARG A 154 43.17 -0.80 5.63
N LYS A 155 44.27 -0.32 6.21
CA LYS A 155 44.35 0.35 7.51
C LYS A 155 43.48 1.61 7.59
N SER A 156 42.87 1.76 8.76
CA SER A 156 42.25 2.97 9.31
C SER A 156 43.29 4.02 9.66
N GLU A 157 42.98 5.30 9.42
CA GLU A 157 43.50 6.43 10.20
C GLU A 157 42.72 7.70 9.82
N LYS A 158 41.98 8.27 10.77
CA LYS A 158 42.21 9.65 11.24
C LYS A 158 41.31 9.99 12.44
N ASP A 159 42.02 10.34 13.51
CA ASP A 159 41.54 10.92 14.76
C ASP A 159 40.72 12.19 14.55
N CYS A 160 39.63 12.30 15.29
CA CYS A 160 38.92 13.55 15.55
C CYS A 160 39.25 14.00 16.98
N SER A 161 40.31 14.79 17.18
CA SER A 161 40.55 15.47 18.46
C SER A 161 39.80 16.79 18.51
N ALA A 162 39.08 17.00 19.61
CA ALA A 162 38.27 18.17 19.89
C ALA A 162 39.13 19.40 20.27
N THR A 163 38.93 20.49 19.54
CA THR A 163 39.11 21.86 20.06
C THR A 163 38.03 22.74 19.44
N ALA A 164 36.96 22.96 20.20
CA ALA A 164 35.84 23.80 19.80
C ALA A 164 36.22 25.28 19.97
N SER A 165 36.27 26.02 18.85
CA SER A 165 36.30 27.47 18.82
C SER A 165 34.97 28.00 18.30
N SER A 166 34.63 29.23 18.69
CA SER A 166 33.38 29.95 18.41
C SER A 166 32.98 30.11 16.92
N ALA A 167 33.80 29.60 15.98
CA ALA A 167 33.45 29.43 14.57
C ALA A 167 32.47 28.26 14.30
N GLN A 168 32.36 27.29 15.23
CA GLN A 168 31.49 26.11 15.06
C GLN A 168 29.99 26.43 15.09
N MET A 169 29.55 27.57 15.65
CA MET A 169 28.12 27.92 15.66
C MET A 169 27.60 28.44 14.31
N LYS A 170 28.42 29.12 13.50
CA LYS A 170 28.06 29.48 12.11
C LYS A 170 28.03 28.26 11.18
N GLY A 171 28.87 27.26 11.47
CA GLY A 171 28.85 25.95 10.79
C GLY A 171 27.58 25.16 11.09
N LEU A 172 27.08 25.22 12.34
CA LEU A 172 25.80 24.61 12.72
C LEU A 172 24.61 25.28 12.03
N GLU A 173 24.58 26.60 11.85
CA GLU A 173 23.52 27.26 11.07
C GLU A 173 23.48 26.76 9.62
N GLY A 174 24.63 26.56 8.98
CA GLY A 174 24.72 25.99 7.64
C GLY A 174 24.26 24.53 7.58
N VAL A 175 24.65 23.70 8.55
CA VAL A 175 24.23 22.29 8.65
C VAL A 175 22.75 22.17 9.01
N CYS A 176 22.25 22.98 9.94
CA CYS A 176 20.83 23.08 10.28
C CYS A 176 20.02 23.58 9.09
N ARG A 177 20.52 24.56 8.31
CA ARG A 177 19.85 25.01 7.09
C ARG A 177 19.81 23.91 6.03
N LEU A 178 20.90 23.17 5.81
CA LEU A 178 20.93 22.02 4.89
C LEU A 178 20.03 20.88 5.38
N MET A 179 19.95 20.63 6.69
CA MET A 179 19.02 19.66 7.26
C MET A 179 17.56 20.12 7.12
N VAL A 180 17.28 21.41 7.34
CA VAL A 180 15.96 22.01 7.12
C VAL A 180 15.60 21.96 5.63
N GLU A 181 16.51 22.32 4.72
CA GLU A 181 16.31 22.23 3.26
C GLU A 181 16.13 20.77 2.78
N ALA A 182 16.82 19.81 3.40
CA ALA A 182 16.64 18.38 3.12
C ALA A 182 15.29 17.86 3.65
N ILE A 183 14.86 18.30 4.83
CA ILE A 183 13.53 18.00 5.39
C ILE A 183 12.41 18.70 4.61
N GLU A 184 12.71 19.83 3.96
CA GLU A 184 11.74 20.60 3.20
C GLU A 184 11.54 20.09 1.77
N ASN A 185 12.55 19.47 1.16
CA ASN A 185 12.51 18.96 -0.22
C ASN A 185 12.48 17.42 -0.27
N LEU A 186 11.61 16.83 0.54
CA LEU A 186 11.47 15.39 0.64
C LEU A 186 10.86 14.77 -0.63
N GLY A 187 11.31 13.56 -0.96
CA GLY A 187 10.63 12.74 -1.95
C GLY A 187 9.24 12.29 -1.45
N VAL A 188 8.48 11.62 -2.31
CA VAL A 188 7.14 11.11 -1.98
C VAL A 188 7.15 10.24 -0.72
N ASN A 189 8.15 9.35 -0.58
CA ASN A 189 8.24 8.41 0.54
C ASN A 189 8.36 9.10 1.90
N ASP A 190 9.30 10.03 2.01
CA ASP A 190 9.58 10.71 3.28
C ASP A 190 8.46 11.71 3.61
N THR A 191 7.91 12.38 2.60
CA THR A 191 6.73 13.25 2.76
C THR A 191 5.53 12.45 3.27
N ALA A 192 5.25 11.29 2.68
CA ALA A 192 4.15 10.42 3.09
C ALA A 192 4.35 9.90 4.52
N LYS A 193 5.59 9.57 4.90
CA LYS A 193 5.94 9.13 6.26
C LYS A 193 5.67 10.23 7.30
N LEU A 194 6.09 11.48 7.03
CA LEU A 194 5.80 12.61 7.93
C LEU A 194 4.30 12.91 8.01
N LEU A 195 3.60 12.91 6.86
CA LEU A 195 2.15 13.13 6.85
C LEU A 195 1.40 12.06 7.62
N ASN A 196 1.86 10.81 7.59
CA ASN A 196 1.27 9.71 8.33
C ASN A 196 1.23 9.96 9.85
N GLU A 197 1.98 10.91 10.41
CA GLU A 197 1.90 11.32 11.83
C GLU A 197 0.68 12.23 12.13
N VAL A 198 0.20 12.95 11.11
CA VAL A 198 -0.89 13.92 11.21
C VAL A 198 -2.22 13.35 10.69
N VAL A 199 -2.16 12.60 9.58
CA VAL A 199 -3.33 12.04 8.90
C VAL A 199 -3.60 10.58 9.29
N GLY A 200 -4.76 10.05 8.90
CA GLY A 200 -5.16 8.66 9.10
C GLY A 200 -5.50 8.29 10.54
N PHE A 201 -5.48 9.23 11.49
CA PHE A 201 -5.78 8.90 12.89
C PHE A 201 -7.14 8.18 13.03
N CYS A 202 -7.25 7.28 14.00
CA CYS A 202 -8.50 6.58 14.24
C CYS A 202 -9.56 7.55 14.77
N ALA A 203 -10.65 7.67 14.02
CA ALA A 203 -11.72 8.62 14.31
C ALA A 203 -12.71 8.10 15.37
N THR A 204 -12.64 6.81 15.70
CA THR A 204 -13.50 6.12 16.67
C THR A 204 -12.72 5.67 17.89
N SER A 205 -13.41 5.37 18.99
CA SER A 205 -12.81 4.78 20.18
C SER A 205 -13.83 3.88 20.88
N PRO A 206 -13.48 2.61 21.20
CA PRO A 206 -12.23 1.94 20.85
C PRO A 206 -12.12 1.67 19.34
N PRO A 207 -10.90 1.55 18.77
CA PRO A 207 -10.70 1.37 17.33
C PRO A 207 -11.45 0.18 16.74
N THR A 208 -11.63 -0.90 17.50
CA THR A 208 -12.30 -2.13 17.03
C THR A 208 -13.82 -2.06 17.07
N LYS A 209 -14.42 -0.92 17.45
CA LYS A 209 -15.87 -0.77 17.59
C LYS A 209 -16.41 0.20 16.56
N TYR A 210 -17.32 -0.31 15.73
CA TYR A 210 -18.04 0.49 14.74
C TYR A 210 -18.90 1.57 15.42
N PRO A 211 -18.99 2.80 14.87
CA PRO A 211 -19.88 3.82 15.42
C PRO A 211 -21.34 3.38 15.39
N ASN A 212 -21.99 3.43 16.56
CA ASN A 212 -23.42 3.10 16.67
C ASN A 212 -24.34 4.29 16.29
N LYS A 213 -23.79 5.49 16.18
CA LYS A 213 -24.51 6.73 15.82
C LYS A 213 -23.66 7.56 14.88
N PHE A 214 -24.28 8.10 13.84
CA PHE A 214 -23.63 8.99 12.88
C PHE A 214 -24.25 10.38 13.00
N PRO A 215 -23.45 11.44 13.22
CA PRO A 215 -23.94 12.81 13.16
C PRO A 215 -24.57 13.11 11.79
N GLU A 216 -25.43 14.13 11.76
CA GLU A 216 -25.97 14.64 10.50
C GLU A 216 -24.86 15.21 9.61
N GLY A 217 -25.06 15.11 8.29
CA GLY A 217 -24.08 15.53 7.29
C GLY A 217 -23.10 14.43 6.86
N ASN A 218 -22.02 14.86 6.20
CA ASN A 218 -20.99 14.00 5.64
C ASN A 218 -20.14 13.35 6.75
N VAL A 219 -19.88 12.04 6.63
CA VAL A 219 -19.17 11.25 7.65
C VAL A 219 -17.72 11.73 7.82
N TYR A 220 -17.02 12.04 6.74
CA TYR A 220 -15.65 12.57 6.81
C TYR A 220 -15.62 13.91 7.55
N ASP A 221 -16.57 14.80 7.22
CA ASP A 221 -16.58 16.16 7.77
C ASP A 221 -16.77 16.15 9.29
N THR A 222 -17.65 15.27 9.75
CA THR A 222 -18.05 15.15 11.16
C THR A 222 -17.00 14.43 12.00
N PHE A 223 -16.55 13.24 11.57
CA PHE A 223 -15.64 12.39 12.35
C PHE A 223 -14.16 12.76 12.20
N VAL A 224 -13.75 13.20 11.00
CA VAL A 224 -12.34 13.32 10.63
C VAL A 224 -11.95 14.78 10.49
N TYR A 225 -12.54 15.50 9.54
CA TYR A 225 -12.11 16.86 9.18
C TYR A 225 -12.18 17.84 10.36
N SER A 226 -13.23 17.74 11.19
CA SER A 226 -13.44 18.56 12.39
C SER A 226 -12.28 18.48 13.40
N ARG A 227 -11.60 17.33 13.48
CA ARG A 227 -10.44 17.07 14.33
C ARG A 227 -9.13 17.34 13.60
N LEU A 228 -9.07 17.00 12.31
CA LEU A 228 -7.88 17.18 11.48
C LEU A 228 -7.51 18.66 11.35
N LYS A 229 -8.49 19.55 11.15
CA LYS A 229 -8.26 21.01 11.04
C LYS A 229 -7.65 21.66 12.28
N LYS A 230 -7.62 20.96 13.42
CA LYS A 230 -7.00 21.42 14.68
C LYS A 230 -5.56 20.94 14.83
N LYS A 231 -5.06 20.11 13.90
CA LYS A 231 -3.70 19.60 13.91
C LYS A 231 -2.74 20.63 13.31
N LYS A 232 -1.49 20.60 13.77
CA LYS A 232 -0.41 21.39 13.19
C LYS A 232 -0.08 20.86 11.79
N VAL A 233 0.00 21.75 10.81
CA VAL A 233 0.47 21.42 9.46
C VAL A 233 1.99 21.24 9.52
N PRO A 234 2.55 20.11 9.03
CA PRO A 234 3.98 19.90 9.05
C PRO A 234 4.67 20.81 8.02
N PRO A 235 5.90 21.30 8.30
CA PRO A 235 6.59 22.28 7.47
C PRO A 235 7.26 21.61 6.25
N ILE A 236 6.46 20.99 5.39
CA ILE A 236 6.91 20.29 4.18
C ILE A 236 6.56 21.14 2.96
N LYS A 237 7.39 21.10 1.91
CA LYS A 237 7.08 21.75 0.63
C LYS A 237 6.52 20.74 -0.37
N ASN A 238 5.62 21.21 -1.23
CA ASN A 238 5.12 20.45 -2.38
C ASN A 238 6.12 20.48 -3.54
N GLU A 239 5.78 19.85 -4.65
CA GLU A 239 6.61 19.78 -5.86
C GLU A 239 6.92 21.17 -6.49
N ASP A 240 6.09 22.17 -6.23
CA ASP A 240 6.32 23.56 -6.64
C ASP A 240 7.11 24.37 -5.59
N LYS A 241 7.71 23.70 -4.60
CA LYS A 241 8.51 24.28 -3.51
C LYS A 241 7.72 25.23 -2.60
N LYS A 242 6.40 25.12 -2.56
CA LYS A 242 5.52 25.88 -1.65
C LYS A 242 5.19 25.06 -0.41
N TYR A 243 5.17 25.68 0.75
CA TYR A 243 4.72 24.99 1.96
C TYR A 243 3.29 24.51 1.81
N ILE A 244 3.06 23.27 2.25
CA ILE A 244 1.72 22.69 2.21
C ILE A 244 0.79 23.39 3.20
N THR A 245 -0.50 23.37 2.88
CA THR A 245 -1.57 23.98 3.66
C THR A 245 -2.41 22.92 4.37
N MET A 246 -3.33 23.36 5.25
CA MET A 246 -4.32 22.46 5.83
C MET A 246 -5.27 21.86 4.76
N ALA A 247 -5.50 22.57 3.65
CA ALA A 247 -6.29 22.01 2.55
C ALA A 247 -5.57 20.85 1.89
N ASP A 248 -4.24 20.93 1.73
CA ASP A 248 -3.42 19.86 1.16
C ASP A 248 -3.38 18.64 2.09
N VAL A 249 -3.11 18.86 3.38
CA VAL A 249 -3.12 17.77 4.39
C VAL A 249 -4.49 17.09 4.45
N ALA A 250 -5.59 17.85 4.39
CA ALA A 250 -6.93 17.28 4.38
C ALA A 250 -7.28 16.58 3.06
N SER A 251 -6.69 17.00 1.93
CA SER A 251 -6.81 16.33 0.63
C SER A 251 -6.04 15.02 0.59
N VAL A 252 -4.86 14.95 1.22
CA VAL A 252 -4.10 13.71 1.39
C VAL A 252 -4.86 12.74 2.30
N ASP A 253 -5.33 13.18 3.47
CA ASP A 253 -6.05 12.33 4.43
C ASP A 253 -7.30 11.71 3.80
N VAL A 254 -8.12 12.52 3.14
CA VAL A 254 -9.37 12.05 2.56
C VAL A 254 -9.15 11.08 1.41
N LEU A 255 -8.19 11.38 0.52
CA LEU A 255 -7.86 10.50 -0.58
C LEU A 255 -7.29 9.18 -0.06
N ALA A 256 -6.40 9.22 0.94
CA ALA A 256 -5.84 8.03 1.54
C ALA A 256 -6.94 7.15 2.19
N ARG A 257 -7.86 7.74 2.96
CA ARG A 257 -8.98 6.99 3.56
C ARG A 257 -9.90 6.39 2.51
N THR A 258 -10.24 7.15 1.47
CA THR A 258 -11.07 6.65 0.36
C THR A 258 -10.41 5.48 -0.34
N LEU A 259 -9.13 5.62 -0.69
CA LEU A 259 -8.38 4.53 -1.32
C LEU A 259 -8.25 3.32 -0.39
N TYR A 260 -7.99 3.51 0.89
CA TYR A 260 -7.90 2.38 1.83
C TYR A 260 -9.25 1.68 2.00
N GLY A 261 -10.33 2.43 2.24
CA GLY A 261 -11.67 1.90 2.43
C GLY A 261 -12.19 1.12 1.22
N GLU A 262 -11.95 1.63 0.01
CA GLU A 262 -12.43 1.01 -1.23
C GLU A 262 -11.49 -0.07 -1.78
N MET A 263 -10.18 0.15 -1.70
CA MET A 263 -9.18 -0.61 -2.47
C MET A 263 -8.27 -1.47 -1.61
N ALA A 264 -8.39 -1.51 -0.28
CA ALA A 264 -7.48 -2.30 0.57
C ALA A 264 -7.31 -3.75 0.08
N GLN A 265 -8.40 -4.42 -0.29
CA GLN A 265 -8.36 -5.80 -0.82
C GLN A 265 -7.58 -5.93 -2.14
N CYS A 266 -7.45 -4.82 -2.88
CA CYS A 266 -6.87 -4.78 -4.21
C CYS A 266 -5.37 -4.48 -4.22
N TYR A 267 -4.80 -3.99 -3.12
CA TYR A 267 -3.36 -3.73 -3.02
C TYR A 267 -2.53 -4.98 -3.26
N ARG A 268 -3.04 -6.17 -2.90
CA ARG A 268 -2.34 -7.44 -3.15
C ARG A 268 -2.12 -7.72 -4.65
N TYR A 269 -2.98 -7.19 -5.53
CA TYR A 269 -2.85 -7.39 -6.98
C TYR A 269 -1.94 -6.34 -7.66
N GLY A 270 -1.50 -5.32 -6.91
CA GLY A 270 -0.58 -4.28 -7.37
C GLY A 270 -1.09 -2.86 -7.14
N LEU A 271 -0.16 -1.90 -7.13
CA LEU A 271 -0.48 -0.50 -6.87
C LEU A 271 -1.16 0.21 -8.06
N GLU A 272 -1.09 -0.35 -9.27
CA GLU A 272 -1.78 0.19 -10.44
C GLU A 272 -3.29 0.36 -10.21
N TYR A 273 -3.88 -0.48 -9.34
CA TYR A 273 -5.28 -0.43 -8.95
C TYR A 273 -5.65 0.83 -8.15
N PRO A 274 -5.13 1.02 -6.92
CA PRO A 274 -5.42 2.23 -6.15
C PRO A 274 -4.93 3.50 -6.85
N MET A 275 -3.83 3.44 -7.61
CA MET A 275 -3.38 4.59 -8.41
C MET A 275 -4.39 4.98 -9.49
N THR A 276 -5.03 4.00 -10.14
CA THR A 276 -6.09 4.26 -11.11
C THR A 276 -7.28 4.95 -10.46
N VAL A 277 -7.74 4.45 -9.29
CA VAL A 277 -8.86 5.08 -8.55
C VAL A 277 -8.51 6.51 -8.14
N ALA A 278 -7.29 6.73 -7.65
CA ALA A 278 -6.82 8.07 -7.27
C ALA A 278 -6.83 9.02 -8.48
N LYS A 279 -6.42 8.55 -9.66
CA LYS A 279 -6.47 9.34 -10.89
C LYS A 279 -7.90 9.63 -11.35
N ILE A 280 -8.81 8.67 -11.23
CA ILE A 280 -10.24 8.90 -11.53
C ILE A 280 -10.83 9.96 -10.60
N ILE A 281 -10.52 9.93 -9.30
CA ILE A 281 -10.92 10.98 -8.35
C ILE A 281 -10.40 12.35 -8.79
N LYS A 282 -9.12 12.44 -9.19
CA LYS A 282 -8.54 13.70 -9.72
C LYS A 282 -9.24 14.16 -10.99
N ASN A 283 -9.47 13.27 -11.95
CA ASN A 283 -10.16 13.60 -13.22
C ASN A 283 -11.56 14.18 -12.94
N ARG A 284 -12.33 13.57 -12.04
CA ARG A 284 -13.65 14.07 -11.59
C ARG A 284 -13.57 15.44 -10.91
N ALA A 285 -12.54 15.66 -10.09
CA ALA A 285 -12.35 16.91 -9.36
C ALA A 285 -11.94 18.08 -10.28
N SER A 286 -11.18 17.80 -11.34
CA SER A 286 -10.75 18.77 -12.34
C SER A 286 -11.78 19.03 -13.44
N ASP A 287 -12.97 18.42 -13.37
CA ASP A 287 -14.04 18.56 -14.37
C ASP A 287 -14.87 19.86 -14.19
N GLU A 288 -14.18 20.98 -13.98
CA GLU A 288 -14.80 22.31 -13.86
C GLU A 288 -15.51 22.69 -15.16
N GLY A 289 -16.79 23.08 -15.06
CA GLY A 289 -17.59 23.56 -16.19
C GLY A 289 -18.25 22.48 -17.06
N LYS A 290 -18.06 21.19 -16.79
CA LYS A 290 -18.74 20.11 -17.51
C LYS A 290 -20.06 19.70 -16.83
N PRO A 291 -21.07 19.23 -17.59
CA PRO A 291 -22.40 18.91 -17.07
C PRO A 291 -22.41 17.81 -15.99
N TYR A 292 -21.32 17.04 -15.86
CA TYR A 292 -21.24 15.88 -14.98
C TYR A 292 -20.73 16.20 -13.56
N ARG A 293 -20.26 17.41 -13.28
CA ARG A 293 -19.77 17.79 -11.94
C ARG A 293 -20.79 17.54 -10.83
N ALA A 294 -22.07 17.82 -11.10
CA ALA A 294 -23.17 17.56 -10.16
C ALA A 294 -23.42 16.06 -9.90
N ILE A 295 -22.94 15.17 -10.77
CA ILE A 295 -23.02 13.73 -10.57
C ILE A 295 -21.94 13.28 -9.58
N PHE A 296 -20.75 13.88 -9.64
CA PHE A 296 -19.60 13.48 -8.81
C PHE A 296 -19.59 14.10 -7.42
N ILE A 297 -20.22 15.26 -7.24
CA ILE A 297 -20.31 15.96 -5.96
C ILE A 297 -21.79 16.06 -5.57
N GLN A 298 -22.19 15.22 -4.61
CA GLN A 298 -23.56 15.14 -4.14
C GLN A 298 -23.64 15.18 -2.61
N GLY A 299 -24.74 15.75 -2.11
CA GLY A 299 -25.03 15.85 -0.68
C GLY A 299 -24.31 17.02 0.00
N PRO A 300 -24.52 17.17 1.32
CA PRO A 300 -23.93 18.27 2.08
C PRO A 300 -22.42 18.07 2.22
N HIS A 301 -21.66 19.12 1.93
CA HIS A 301 -20.21 19.18 2.12
C HIS A 301 -19.83 20.46 2.86
N ASN A 302 -18.81 20.40 3.70
CA ASN A 302 -18.23 21.60 4.27
C ASN A 302 -17.71 22.55 3.17
N SER A 303 -17.98 23.85 3.29
CA SER A 303 -17.63 24.88 2.29
C SER A 303 -16.13 25.03 2.05
N ASN A 304 -15.29 24.70 3.03
CA ASN A 304 -13.84 24.83 2.94
C ASN A 304 -13.18 23.60 2.28
N LYS A 305 -13.96 22.62 1.80
CA LYS A 305 -13.42 21.47 1.08
C LYS A 305 -13.10 21.85 -0.36
N THR A 306 -11.93 21.40 -0.81
CA THR A 306 -11.59 21.38 -2.23
C THR A 306 -12.50 20.40 -2.97
N ASP A 307 -12.60 20.52 -4.29
CA ASP A 307 -13.46 19.63 -5.07
C ASP A 307 -12.95 18.18 -5.06
N LEU A 308 -11.64 17.97 -4.99
CA LEU A 308 -11.06 16.66 -4.75
C LEU A 308 -11.60 16.04 -3.47
N MET A 309 -11.62 16.82 -2.38
CA MET A 309 -12.16 16.34 -1.10
C MET A 309 -13.66 16.07 -1.17
N LYS A 310 -14.43 16.86 -1.93
CA LYS A 310 -15.87 16.65 -2.10
C LYS A 310 -16.12 15.34 -2.86
N VAL A 311 -15.54 15.18 -4.06
CA VAL A 311 -15.63 13.96 -4.86
C VAL A 311 -15.22 12.74 -4.06
N ALA A 312 -14.06 12.78 -3.39
CA ALA A 312 -13.54 11.65 -2.63
C ALA A 312 -14.44 11.24 -1.44
N THR A 313 -15.38 12.10 -1.00
CA THR A 313 -16.27 11.85 0.15
C THR A 313 -17.74 11.77 -0.20
N THR A 314 -18.09 11.82 -1.48
CA THR A 314 -19.47 11.68 -1.93
C THR A 314 -19.88 10.20 -1.83
N PRO A 315 -20.87 9.83 -0.98
CA PRO A 315 -21.21 8.42 -0.73
C PRO A 315 -21.80 7.66 -1.93
N SER A 316 -22.35 8.38 -2.92
CA SER A 316 -22.80 7.78 -4.18
C SER A 316 -21.64 7.45 -5.13
N GLN A 317 -20.47 8.04 -4.91
CA GLN A 317 -19.24 7.74 -5.65
C GLN A 317 -18.40 6.65 -4.97
N PHE A 318 -18.42 6.62 -3.64
CA PHE A 318 -17.58 5.73 -2.82
C PHE A 318 -18.41 5.16 -1.66
N SER A 319 -18.66 3.85 -1.74
CA SER A 319 -19.43 3.07 -0.76
C SER A 319 -18.88 3.17 0.66
N MET A 320 -17.58 3.41 0.82
CA MET A 320 -16.93 3.54 2.11
C MET A 320 -17.46 4.74 2.92
N TRP A 321 -18.09 5.73 2.30
CA TRP A 321 -18.68 6.88 3.03
C TRP A 321 -20.16 6.70 3.33
N GLN A 322 -20.77 5.56 2.96
CA GLN A 322 -22.13 5.23 3.36
C GLN A 322 -22.15 4.89 4.85
N LYS A 323 -23.10 5.46 5.60
CA LYS A 323 -23.22 5.22 7.06
C LYS A 323 -23.49 3.75 7.38
N THR A 324 -24.13 3.04 6.47
CA THR A 324 -24.62 1.68 6.62
C THR A 324 -24.49 0.95 5.30
N ALA A 325 -24.22 -0.36 5.35
CA ALA A 325 -24.27 -1.20 4.17
C ALA A 325 -25.66 -1.83 4.06
N ASN A 326 -26.21 -1.89 2.84
CA ASN A 326 -27.36 -2.73 2.56
C ASN A 326 -26.87 -4.16 2.42
N THR A 327 -27.28 -5.05 3.31
CA THR A 327 -26.98 -6.48 3.18
C THR A 327 -27.90 -7.12 2.14
N ALA A 328 -27.51 -8.29 1.62
CA ALA A 328 -28.29 -9.01 0.59
C ALA A 328 -29.73 -9.34 1.03
N ASP A 329 -29.99 -9.40 2.34
CA ASP A 329 -31.30 -9.58 2.98
C ASP A 329 -32.03 -8.26 3.29
N GLY A 330 -31.55 -7.12 2.80
CA GLY A 330 -32.22 -5.82 2.92
C GLY A 330 -32.10 -5.15 4.31
N LYS A 331 -31.26 -5.69 5.20
CA LYS A 331 -31.00 -5.07 6.50
C LYS A 331 -29.97 -3.95 6.39
N VAL A 332 -30.22 -2.89 7.15
CA VAL A 332 -29.28 -1.79 7.35
C VAL A 332 -28.20 -2.28 8.32
N GLY A 333 -26.98 -2.49 7.81
CA GLY A 333 -25.92 -3.19 8.53
C GLY A 333 -24.59 -2.43 8.64
N TYR A 334 -23.63 -3.13 9.25
CA TYR A 334 -22.23 -2.73 9.38
C TYR A 334 -21.60 -2.42 8.00
N ASN A 335 -21.10 -1.20 7.80
CA ASN A 335 -20.28 -0.88 6.64
C ASN A 335 -18.79 -1.09 6.98
N GLY A 336 -18.27 -2.26 6.59
CA GLY A 336 -16.85 -2.61 6.75
C GLY A 336 -15.90 -1.56 6.15
N PRO A 337 -16.01 -1.25 4.85
CA PRO A 337 -15.24 -0.19 4.20
C PRO A 337 -15.21 1.15 4.96
N LEU A 338 -16.35 1.59 5.54
CA LEU A 338 -16.36 2.80 6.37
C LEU A 338 -15.48 2.64 7.61
N HIS A 339 -15.62 1.52 8.33
CA HIS A 339 -14.80 1.25 9.51
C HIS A 339 -13.30 1.22 9.17
N HIS A 340 -12.95 0.62 8.02
CA HIS A 340 -11.59 0.54 7.50
C HIS A 340 -11.01 1.95 7.34
N GLY A 341 -11.74 2.83 6.64
CA GLY A 341 -11.32 4.22 6.40
C GLY A 341 -11.28 5.09 7.66
N LEU A 342 -12.13 4.84 8.65
CA LEU A 342 -12.13 5.61 9.91
C LEU A 342 -10.94 5.27 10.82
N CYS A 343 -10.48 4.01 10.84
CA CYS A 343 -9.42 3.54 11.73
C CYS A 343 -8.40 2.64 11.01
N PRO A 344 -7.58 3.22 10.11
CA PRO A 344 -6.57 2.49 9.36
C PRO A 344 -5.38 2.04 10.24
N PRO A 345 -4.63 1.00 9.81
CA PRO A 345 -3.49 0.42 10.53
C PRO A 345 -2.21 1.28 10.38
N ARG A 346 -2.20 2.47 10.99
CA ARG A 346 -1.09 3.44 10.87
C ARG A 346 0.26 2.96 11.40
N GLU A 347 0.24 2.17 12.46
CA GLU A 347 1.41 1.76 13.21
C GLU A 347 1.38 0.25 13.46
N LEU A 348 2.52 -0.41 13.26
CA LEU A 348 2.70 -1.83 13.58
C LEU A 348 2.41 -2.09 15.07
N GLY A 349 1.73 -3.19 15.37
CA GLY A 349 1.47 -3.58 16.75
C GLY A 349 0.37 -2.79 17.47
N LYS A 350 -0.24 -1.78 16.85
CA LYS A 350 -1.31 -0.96 17.44
C LYS A 350 -2.71 -1.44 17.05
N PRO A 351 -3.74 -1.19 17.87
CA PRO A 351 -5.12 -1.48 17.49
C PRO A 351 -5.58 -0.67 16.28
N PHE A 352 -6.39 -1.30 15.43
CA PHE A 352 -7.05 -0.69 14.27
C PHE A 352 -8.49 -1.22 14.16
N TYR A 353 -9.21 -0.87 13.08
CA TYR A 353 -10.64 -1.19 12.94
C TYR A 353 -11.01 -2.65 13.21
N ARG A 354 -10.12 -3.61 12.90
CA ARG A 354 -10.42 -5.05 13.00
C ARG A 354 -9.81 -5.74 14.20
N ASN A 355 -8.53 -5.49 14.48
CA ASN A 355 -7.78 -6.22 15.50
C ASN A 355 -7.08 -5.29 16.48
N LYS A 356 -6.64 -5.86 17.61
CA LYS A 356 -5.86 -5.17 18.65
C LYS A 356 -4.41 -4.86 18.23
N SER A 357 -3.94 -5.40 17.11
CA SER A 357 -2.58 -5.23 16.62
C SER A 357 -2.54 -5.31 15.09
N ALA A 358 -2.05 -4.27 14.43
CA ALA A 358 -1.80 -4.25 13.00
C ALA A 358 -0.60 -5.14 12.64
N SER A 359 -0.76 -5.98 11.62
CA SER A 359 0.33 -6.75 11.01
C SER A 359 1.11 -5.89 10.02
N LYS A 360 2.29 -6.36 9.60
CA LYS A 360 3.05 -5.68 8.54
C LYS A 360 2.29 -5.60 7.22
N PHE A 361 1.61 -6.67 6.83
CA PHE A 361 0.76 -6.67 5.63
C PHE A 361 -0.29 -5.54 5.65
N GLU A 362 -1.05 -5.42 6.74
CA GLU A 362 -2.09 -4.39 6.87
C GLU A 362 -1.48 -2.97 6.88
N ASN A 363 -0.36 -2.79 7.57
CA ASN A 363 0.34 -1.51 7.63
C ASN A 363 0.95 -1.12 6.28
N ASP A 364 1.51 -2.08 5.53
CA ASP A 364 2.12 -1.87 4.21
C ASP A 364 1.08 -1.38 3.18
N ILE A 365 -0.16 -1.88 3.25
CA ILE A 365 -1.29 -1.37 2.45
C ILE A 365 -1.53 0.12 2.77
N TRP A 366 -1.60 0.48 4.05
CA TRP A 366 -1.81 1.88 4.45
C TRP A 366 -0.64 2.78 4.07
N VAL A 367 0.60 2.32 4.22
CA VAL A 367 1.81 3.05 3.80
C VAL A 367 1.80 3.31 2.29
N ASN A 368 1.46 2.32 1.47
CA ASN A 368 1.34 2.51 0.03
C ASN A 368 0.18 3.45 -0.32
N THR A 369 -0.93 3.35 0.41
CA THR A 369 -2.06 4.28 0.26
C THR A 369 -1.63 5.73 0.52
N MET A 370 -0.84 5.94 1.58
CA MET A 370 -0.28 7.24 1.93
C MET A 370 0.68 7.77 0.85
N ARG A 371 1.54 6.91 0.28
CA ARG A 371 2.43 7.29 -0.84
C ARG A 371 1.62 7.75 -2.05
N ILE A 372 0.60 7.00 -2.46
CA ILE A 372 -0.25 7.33 -3.61
C ILE A 372 -0.98 8.65 -3.37
N ALA A 373 -1.62 8.83 -2.21
CA ALA A 373 -2.36 10.05 -1.90
C ALA A 373 -1.43 11.27 -1.81
N THR A 374 -0.25 11.10 -1.21
CA THR A 374 0.78 12.14 -1.12
C THR A 374 1.25 12.56 -2.51
N GLU A 375 1.58 11.59 -3.37
CA GLU A 375 2.00 11.88 -4.75
C GLU A 375 0.89 12.60 -5.53
N ALA A 376 -0.34 12.08 -5.46
CA ALA A 376 -1.48 12.62 -6.19
C ALA A 376 -1.78 14.09 -5.87
N VAL A 377 -1.60 14.51 -4.61
CA VAL A 377 -1.92 15.85 -4.11
C VAL A 377 -0.70 16.77 -4.11
N LEU A 378 0.45 16.33 -3.60
CA LEU A 378 1.63 17.17 -3.37
C LEU A 378 2.68 17.09 -4.48
N PHE A 379 2.67 16.00 -5.26
CA PHE A 379 3.56 15.80 -6.41
C PHE A 379 2.76 15.55 -7.70
N PRO A 380 1.83 16.45 -8.05
CA PRO A 380 0.86 16.18 -9.10
C PRO A 380 1.52 15.94 -10.45
N LYS A 381 2.65 16.57 -10.80
CA LYS A 381 3.30 16.36 -12.10
C LYS A 381 3.90 14.95 -12.20
N GLN A 382 4.54 14.47 -11.13
CA GLN A 382 5.00 13.08 -11.03
C GLN A 382 3.84 12.09 -11.15
N PHE A 383 2.77 12.32 -10.38
CA PHE A 383 1.59 11.46 -10.42
C PHE A 383 0.98 11.40 -11.83
N GLU A 384 0.77 12.56 -12.46
CA GLU A 384 0.21 12.66 -13.81
C GLU A 384 1.07 11.95 -14.86
N LYS A 385 2.39 12.10 -14.79
CA LYS A 385 3.32 11.39 -15.68
C LYS A 385 3.15 9.88 -15.58
N ARG A 386 2.97 9.36 -14.36
CA ARG A 386 2.83 7.93 -14.10
C ARG A 386 1.46 7.38 -14.52
N THR A 387 0.41 8.18 -14.31
CA THR A 387 -0.99 7.79 -14.57
C THR A 387 -1.53 8.34 -15.89
N LYS A 388 -0.68 8.84 -16.80
CA LYS A 388 -1.08 9.53 -18.04
C LYS A 388 -2.07 8.76 -18.94
N ASN A 389 -2.04 7.42 -18.87
CA ASN A 389 -2.91 6.56 -19.68
C ASN A 389 -4.29 6.31 -19.03
N VAL A 390 -4.53 6.85 -17.83
CA VAL A 390 -5.81 6.75 -17.13
C VAL A 390 -6.60 8.03 -17.38
N THR A 391 -7.41 8.00 -18.43
CA THR A 391 -8.26 9.13 -18.85
C THR A 391 -9.70 9.00 -18.37
N ASP A 392 -10.05 7.88 -17.77
CA ASP A 392 -11.42 7.55 -17.41
C ASP A 392 -11.93 8.39 -16.24
N PHE A 393 -13.25 8.54 -16.17
CA PHE A 393 -13.97 9.28 -15.13
C PHE A 393 -14.78 8.38 -14.23
N HIS A 394 -14.92 7.10 -14.58
CA HIS A 394 -15.81 6.20 -13.85
C HIS A 394 -15.10 4.96 -13.37
N TYR A 395 -15.29 4.72 -12.08
CA TYR A 395 -14.90 3.52 -11.37
C TYR A 395 -16.08 3.06 -10.53
N THR A 396 -16.22 1.75 -10.42
CA THR A 396 -17.00 1.12 -9.35
C THR A 396 -16.27 -0.10 -8.78
N SER A 397 -16.30 -0.21 -7.46
CA SER A 397 -16.23 -1.47 -6.72
C SER A 397 -17.66 -2.02 -6.59
N ASN A 398 -17.93 -3.21 -7.10
CA ASN A 398 -19.15 -3.97 -6.78
C ASN A 398 -20.50 -3.32 -7.16
N LEU A 399 -20.59 -2.37 -8.11
CA LEU A 399 -21.89 -1.91 -8.63
C LEU A 399 -22.29 -2.56 -9.96
N SER A 400 -21.38 -3.24 -10.67
CA SER A 400 -21.74 -4.03 -11.87
C SER A 400 -22.76 -5.12 -11.57
N GLN A 401 -22.71 -5.71 -10.36
CA GLN A 401 -23.69 -6.72 -9.93
C GLN A 401 -25.14 -6.20 -9.88
N TYR A 402 -25.34 -4.87 -9.87
CA TYR A 402 -26.66 -4.25 -9.90
C TYR A 402 -27.11 -3.85 -11.30
N LYS A 403 -26.28 -4.07 -12.34
CA LYS A 403 -26.64 -3.82 -13.73
C LYS A 403 -27.85 -4.67 -14.13
N GLY A 404 -28.85 -4.04 -14.74
CA GLY A 404 -30.12 -4.68 -15.11
C GLY A 404 -31.05 -4.97 -13.92
N THR A 405 -30.81 -4.35 -12.75
CA THR A 405 -31.67 -4.50 -11.56
C THR A 405 -32.24 -3.16 -11.12
N ASP A 406 -33.42 -3.17 -10.50
CA ASP A 406 -34.06 -1.98 -9.89
C ASP A 406 -33.34 -1.49 -8.62
N LYS A 407 -32.21 -2.11 -8.24
CA LYS A 407 -31.44 -1.80 -7.03
C LYS A 407 -30.35 -0.74 -7.26
N LEU A 408 -30.25 -0.20 -8.47
CA LEU A 408 -29.33 0.90 -8.76
C LEU A 408 -29.74 2.17 -8.00
N PRO A 409 -28.84 2.81 -7.23
CA PRO A 409 -29.13 4.09 -6.59
C PRO A 409 -29.56 5.15 -7.61
N SER A 410 -30.42 6.08 -7.20
CA SER A 410 -30.77 7.24 -8.03
C SER A 410 -29.50 7.97 -8.49
N GLY A 411 -29.33 8.12 -9.80
CA GLY A 411 -28.12 8.66 -10.43
C GLY A 411 -27.10 7.63 -10.92
N ALA A 412 -27.32 6.32 -10.71
CA ALA A 412 -26.45 5.24 -11.18
C ALA A 412 -26.84 4.67 -12.56
N ALA A 413 -27.80 5.28 -13.27
CA ALA A 413 -28.22 4.87 -14.62
C ALA A 413 -27.07 4.85 -15.65
N PHE A 414 -25.97 5.56 -15.35
CA PHE A 414 -24.76 5.51 -16.16
C PHE A 414 -24.20 4.08 -16.26
N ILE A 415 -24.36 3.23 -15.24
CA ILE A 415 -23.81 1.87 -15.15
C ILE A 415 -24.30 0.98 -16.30
N GLU A 416 -25.52 1.21 -16.79
CA GLU A 416 -26.09 0.44 -17.91
C GLU A 416 -25.29 0.60 -19.21
N LYS A 417 -24.73 1.79 -19.45
CA LYS A 417 -24.05 2.16 -20.70
C LYS A 417 -22.54 1.97 -20.67
N MET A 418 -22.01 1.40 -19.60
CA MET A 418 -20.58 1.34 -19.35
C MET A 418 -19.89 0.12 -19.99
N THR A 419 -18.65 0.28 -20.50
CA THR A 419 -17.75 -0.79 -21.00
C THR A 419 -16.46 -0.98 -20.18
N HIS A 420 -16.08 -2.23 -19.83
CA HIS A 420 -14.90 -2.49 -19.00
C HIS A 420 -13.61 -2.06 -19.72
N VAL A 421 -12.76 -1.28 -19.04
CA VAL A 421 -11.40 -0.99 -19.51
C VAL A 421 -10.34 -1.50 -18.53
N LYS A 422 -9.17 -1.83 -19.08
CA LYS A 422 -8.00 -2.33 -18.34
C LYS A 422 -6.86 -1.30 -18.42
N PRO A 423 -6.91 -0.25 -17.60
CA PRO A 423 -5.94 0.83 -17.66
C PRO A 423 -4.53 0.35 -17.33
N THR A 424 -3.54 1.16 -17.73
CA THR A 424 -2.12 0.86 -17.52
C THR A 424 -1.45 2.01 -16.77
N VAL A 425 -0.75 1.71 -15.68
CA VAL A 425 0.02 2.68 -14.88
C VAL A 425 1.49 2.26 -14.90
N GLU A 426 2.38 3.13 -15.39
CA GLU A 426 3.82 2.85 -15.54
C GLU A 426 4.11 1.50 -16.24
N GLY A 427 3.37 1.20 -17.31
CA GLY A 427 3.52 -0.06 -18.06
C GLY A 427 2.86 -1.29 -17.39
N ARG A 428 2.32 -1.16 -16.18
CA ARG A 428 1.60 -2.23 -15.48
C ARG A 428 0.11 -2.15 -15.76
N LYS A 429 -0.43 -3.21 -16.33
CA LYS A 429 -1.85 -3.29 -16.69
C LYS A 429 -2.68 -3.81 -15.51
N VAL A 430 -3.80 -3.16 -15.25
CA VAL A 430 -4.86 -3.66 -14.36
C VAL A 430 -5.51 -4.88 -15.04
N ASN A 431 -5.19 -6.09 -14.58
CA ASN A 431 -5.51 -7.33 -15.29
C ASN A 431 -6.66 -8.14 -14.68
N TYR A 432 -6.88 -7.99 -13.38
CA TYR A 432 -7.88 -8.63 -12.55
C TYR A 432 -9.13 -7.76 -12.41
N ASN A 433 -10.26 -8.22 -12.94
CA ASN A 433 -11.49 -7.43 -13.02
C ASN A 433 -12.20 -7.26 -11.66
N ARG A 434 -11.91 -8.13 -10.67
CA ARG A 434 -12.58 -8.10 -9.36
C ARG A 434 -12.36 -6.80 -8.58
N CYS A 435 -11.25 -6.13 -8.86
CA CYS A 435 -10.80 -5.00 -8.06
C CYS A 435 -11.07 -3.65 -8.68
N LEU A 436 -11.23 -3.60 -9.99
CA LEU A 436 -11.36 -2.36 -10.70
C LEU A 436 -12.14 -2.57 -11.98
N GLU A 437 -13.37 -2.09 -11.96
CA GLU A 437 -14.17 -1.88 -13.16
C GLU A 437 -14.13 -0.39 -13.46
N VAL A 438 -13.28 -0.05 -14.42
CA VAL A 438 -13.23 1.30 -14.99
C VAL A 438 -14.02 1.29 -16.26
N TRP A 439 -14.67 2.42 -16.56
CA TRP A 439 -15.56 2.53 -17.68
C TRP A 439 -15.28 3.78 -18.50
N LYS A 440 -15.07 3.59 -19.81
CA LYS A 440 -14.85 4.67 -20.77
C LYS A 440 -16.21 5.21 -21.25
N MET A 441 -16.36 6.53 -21.29
CA MET A 441 -17.48 7.17 -21.99
C MET A 441 -17.24 7.22 -23.49
#